data_AF-A0A2I1K5T4-F1
#
_entry.id   AF-A0A2I1K5T4-F1
#
_cell.length_a   1.000
_cell.length_b   1.000
_cell.length_c   1.000
_cell.angle_alpha   90.00
_cell.angle_beta   90.00
_cell.angle_gamma   90.00
#
_symmetry.space_group_name_H-M   'P 1'
#
loop_
_entity.id
_entity.type
_entity.pdbx_description
1 polymer ?
#
loop_
_entity_poly.entity_id
_entity_poly.type
_entity_poly.pdbx_seq_one_letter_code
_entity_poly.pdbx_strand_id
1 'polypeptide(L)'
;MDEVDEVLITRKRLYRYIPLRRRQVMLSIWKGFNPHKNKRGFTLLEAILALLLFASIQSLLMTTLHLETNYYQQVKEVYADDWGVFLMQLQREARNGRLIAVSRTSLKFKNQKERHISYEFYKNTNSRMIRKLVRGLGHQPYLMDVRRVIFTFQSPNIVHIDLTFINEEKHQATIYFQKPEEKQDE
;
A
#
# COMPACT_ATOMS: atom_id res chain seq x y z
N MET A 1 -41.80 58.46 51.38
CA MET A 1 -41.57 58.33 49.92
C MET A 1 -40.12 58.74 49.72
N ASP A 2 -39.28 57.90 50.29
CA ASP A 2 -37.97 58.17 50.86
C ASP A 2 -37.15 56.88 50.63
N GLU A 3 -35.83 56.98 50.59
CA GLU A 3 -34.83 55.91 50.44
C GLU A 3 -34.27 55.68 49.00
N VAL A 4 -35.04 55.90 47.92
CA VAL A 4 -34.51 55.69 46.54
C VAL A 4 -33.71 56.90 46.03
N ASP A 5 -34.10 58.12 46.38
CA ASP A 5 -33.43 59.34 45.91
C ASP A 5 -32.10 59.63 46.63
N GLU A 6 -31.95 59.18 47.87
CA GLU A 6 -30.72 59.39 48.65
C GLU A 6 -29.57 58.49 48.17
N VAL A 7 -29.89 57.27 47.72
CA VAL A 7 -28.93 56.34 47.11
C VAL A 7 -28.43 56.85 45.75
N LEU A 8 -29.29 57.52 44.97
CA LEU A 8 -28.95 58.12 43.68
C LEU A 8 -28.06 59.37 43.82
N ILE A 9 -28.27 60.18 44.86
CA ILE A 9 -27.44 61.37 45.14
C ILE A 9 -26.06 60.96 45.70
N THR A 10 -26.01 59.92 46.54
CA THR A 10 -24.76 59.45 47.14
C THR A 10 -23.84 58.79 46.09
N ARG A 11 -24.40 58.05 45.12
CA ARG A 11 -23.63 57.51 43.99
C ARG A 11 -23.08 58.58 43.04
N LYS A 12 -23.77 59.73 42.89
CA LYS A 12 -23.28 60.84 42.05
C LYS A 12 -22.06 61.56 42.63
N ARG A 13 -21.84 61.54 43.95
CA ARG A 13 -20.66 62.18 44.56
C ARG A 13 -19.40 61.31 44.51
N LEU A 14 -19.51 59.98 44.54
CA LEU A 14 -18.32 59.12 44.57
C LEU A 14 -17.55 59.07 43.23
N TYR A 15 -18.20 59.37 42.11
CA TYR A 15 -17.53 59.41 40.79
C TYR A 15 -16.75 60.70 40.52
N ARG A 16 -16.78 61.69 41.42
CA ARG A 16 -16.04 62.94 41.25
C ARG A 16 -14.55 62.82 41.64
N TYR A 17 -14.12 61.69 42.22
CA TYR A 17 -12.73 61.47 42.66
C TYR A 17 -12.10 60.15 42.19
N ILE A 18 -12.45 59.69 40.98
CA ILE A 18 -11.70 58.62 40.31
C ILE A 18 -10.94 59.26 39.15
N PRO A 19 -9.59 59.19 39.10
CA PRO A 19 -8.81 59.82 38.04
C PRO A 19 -9.25 59.30 36.66
N LEU A 20 -9.44 60.24 35.74
CA LEU A 20 -9.99 60.10 34.37
C LEU A 20 -9.32 59.05 33.48
N ARG A 21 -8.24 58.40 33.93
CA ARG A 21 -7.45 57.44 33.14
C ARG A 21 -8.06 56.04 33.02
N ARG A 22 -9.14 55.72 33.76
CA ARG A 22 -9.79 54.39 33.72
C ARG A 22 -11.19 54.36 33.09
N ARG A 23 -11.65 55.47 32.50
CA ARG A 23 -12.97 55.50 31.83
C ARG A 23 -12.91 54.98 30.38
N GLN A 24 -11.74 55.03 29.74
CA GLN A 24 -11.55 54.48 28.41
C GLN A 24 -11.41 52.94 28.40
N VAL A 25 -10.90 52.34 29.47
CA VAL A 25 -10.60 50.90 29.52
C VAL A 25 -11.88 50.06 29.65
N MET A 26 -12.96 50.59 30.23
CA MET A 26 -14.20 49.81 30.43
C MET A 26 -15.20 49.95 29.27
N LEU A 27 -15.14 51.04 28.50
CA LEU A 27 -15.94 51.21 27.27
C LEU A 27 -15.32 50.51 26.05
N SER A 28 -14.04 50.13 26.13
CA SER A 28 -13.36 49.37 25.06
C SER A 28 -13.63 47.86 25.10
N ILE A 29 -14.21 47.33 26.18
CA ILE A 29 -14.45 45.87 26.33
C ILE A 29 -15.82 45.44 25.78
N TRP A 30 -16.77 46.37 25.54
CA TRP A 30 -18.15 46.01 25.16
C TRP A 30 -18.63 46.55 23.80
N LYS A 31 -17.75 47.15 22.99
CA LYS A 31 -18.09 47.65 21.63
C LYS A 31 -17.40 46.85 20.51
N GLY A 32 -17.38 45.54 20.64
CA GLY A 32 -16.68 44.67 19.68
C GLY A 32 -17.36 43.35 19.34
N PHE A 33 -18.64 43.16 19.64
CA PHE A 33 -19.39 42.02 19.13
C PHE A 33 -20.24 42.46 17.93
N ASN A 34 -19.60 42.60 16.78
CA ASN A 34 -20.28 42.76 15.50
C ASN A 34 -20.22 41.41 14.76
N PRO A 35 -21.25 40.55 14.81
CA PRO A 35 -21.17 39.18 14.30
C PRO A 35 -21.22 39.06 12.77
N HIS A 36 -21.22 40.17 12.02
CA HIS A 36 -21.17 40.11 10.56
C HIS A 36 -20.36 41.25 9.95
N LYS A 37 -19.18 40.90 9.41
CA LYS A 37 -18.78 41.05 7.99
C LYS A 37 -17.26 41.09 7.86
N ASN A 38 -16.64 39.93 7.96
CA ASN A 38 -15.40 39.67 7.25
C ASN A 38 -15.35 38.18 6.88
N LYS A 39 -16.33 37.75 6.08
CA LYS A 39 -16.18 36.51 5.33
C LYS A 39 -15.13 36.81 4.25
N ARG A 40 -13.86 36.52 4.54
CA ARG A 40 -12.80 36.45 3.52
C ARG A 40 -13.14 35.24 2.65
N GLY A 41 -14.11 35.43 1.75
CA GLY A 41 -14.47 34.44 0.75
C GLY A 41 -13.39 34.40 -0.31
N PHE A 42 -13.22 33.23 -0.91
CA PHE A 42 -12.41 33.10 -2.12
C PHE A 42 -12.91 34.10 -3.16
N THR A 43 -12.00 34.82 -3.77
CA THR A 43 -12.36 35.63 -4.93
C THR A 43 -12.73 34.69 -6.08
N LEU A 44 -13.63 35.12 -6.96
CA LEU A 44 -14.03 34.32 -8.12
C LEU A 44 -12.81 33.96 -9.00
N LEU A 45 -11.84 34.86 -9.08
CA LEU A 45 -10.58 34.64 -9.78
C LEU A 45 -9.71 33.55 -9.13
N GLU A 46 -9.63 33.54 -7.80
CA GLU A 46 -8.90 32.52 -7.04
C GLU A 46 -9.55 31.14 -7.18
N ALA A 47 -10.89 31.07 -7.20
CA ALA A 47 -11.62 29.83 -7.44
C ALA A 47 -11.40 29.28 -8.86
N ILE A 48 -11.40 30.14 -9.88
CA ILE A 48 -11.10 29.75 -11.27
C ILE A 48 -9.66 29.24 -11.36
N LEU A 49 -8.71 29.92 -10.73
CA LEU A 49 -7.31 29.54 -10.76
C LEU A 49 -7.07 28.21 -10.05
N ALA A 50 -7.70 27.99 -8.90
CA ALA A 50 -7.65 26.71 -8.19
C ALA A 50 -8.28 25.57 -9.02
N LEU A 51 -9.40 25.82 -9.70
CA LEU A 51 -10.04 24.83 -10.57
C LEU A 51 -9.16 24.47 -11.77
N LEU A 52 -8.48 25.46 -12.36
CA LEU A 52 -7.57 25.27 -13.48
C LEU A 52 -6.36 24.43 -13.06
N LEU A 53 -5.75 24.75 -11.92
CA LEU A 53 -4.66 23.94 -11.36
C LEU A 53 -5.10 22.52 -11.04
N PHE A 54 -6.28 22.34 -10.44
CA PHE A 54 -6.82 21.03 -10.15
C PHE A 54 -7.06 20.20 -11.42
N ALA A 55 -7.64 20.81 -12.46
CA ALA A 55 -7.85 20.16 -13.76
C ALA A 55 -6.52 19.77 -14.42
N SER A 56 -5.50 20.64 -14.35
CA SER A 56 -4.16 20.32 -14.88
C SER A 56 -3.51 19.15 -14.13
N ILE A 57 -3.58 19.13 -12.80
CA ILE A 57 -3.06 18.02 -11.99
C ILE A 57 -3.81 16.72 -12.33
N GLN A 58 -5.13 16.75 -12.42
CA GLN A 58 -5.93 15.59 -12.81
C GLN A 58 -5.59 15.10 -14.21
N SER A 59 -5.40 16.02 -15.18
CA SER A 59 -5.02 15.63 -16.54
C SER A 59 -3.66 14.94 -16.56
N LEU A 60 -2.66 15.49 -15.88
CA LEU A 60 -1.33 14.87 -15.79
C LEU A 60 -1.40 13.50 -15.12
N LEU A 61 -2.15 13.39 -14.03
CA LEU A 61 -2.36 12.12 -13.34
C LEU A 61 -2.99 11.06 -14.26
N MET A 62 -4.06 11.42 -14.99
CA MET A 62 -4.72 10.51 -15.93
C MET A 62 -3.80 10.10 -17.08
N THR A 63 -2.98 11.02 -17.59
CA THR A 63 -2.00 10.69 -18.63
C THR A 63 -0.93 9.71 -18.11
N THR A 64 -0.40 9.94 -16.91
CA THR A 64 0.57 9.02 -16.29
C THR A 64 -0.05 7.64 -16.04
N LEU A 65 -1.27 7.59 -15.51
CA LEU A 65 -1.98 6.33 -15.30
C LEU A 65 -2.26 5.62 -16.63
N HIS A 66 -2.63 6.35 -17.68
CA HIS A 66 -2.91 5.76 -18.98
C HIS A 66 -1.64 5.17 -19.62
N LEU A 67 -0.51 5.88 -19.53
CA LEU A 67 0.79 5.40 -19.99
C LEU A 67 1.22 4.14 -19.24
N GLU A 68 1.06 4.13 -17.91
CA GLU A 68 1.30 2.93 -17.11
C GLU A 68 0.36 1.80 -17.54
N THR A 69 -0.95 2.01 -17.69
CA THR A 69 -1.88 0.94 -18.09
C THR A 69 -1.58 0.39 -19.48
N ASN A 70 -1.19 1.23 -20.44
CA ASN A 70 -0.82 0.79 -21.78
C ASN A 70 0.51 0.05 -21.78
N TYR A 71 1.48 0.50 -20.98
CA TYR A 71 2.71 -0.23 -20.73
C TYR A 71 2.44 -1.57 -20.05
N TYR A 72 1.60 -1.62 -19.01
CA TYR A 72 1.17 -2.86 -18.38
C TYR A 72 0.43 -3.77 -19.34
N GLN A 73 -0.38 -3.26 -20.26
CA GLN A 73 -1.06 -4.09 -21.27
C GLN A 73 -0.09 -4.65 -22.32
N GLN A 74 0.86 -3.85 -22.82
CA GLN A 74 1.90 -4.30 -23.75
C GLN A 74 2.93 -5.24 -23.09
N VAL A 75 3.35 -4.94 -21.86
CA VAL A 75 4.19 -5.82 -21.03
C VAL A 75 3.41 -7.06 -20.66
N LYS A 76 2.09 -7.00 -20.44
CA LYS A 76 1.23 -8.18 -20.29
C LYS A 76 1.08 -8.95 -21.59
N GLU A 77 1.49 -8.50 -22.77
CA GLU A 77 1.61 -9.40 -23.93
C GLU A 77 2.97 -10.10 -23.97
N VAL A 78 4.03 -9.46 -23.46
CA VAL A 78 5.41 -10.02 -23.43
C VAL A 78 5.68 -10.87 -22.17
N TYR A 79 4.97 -10.60 -21.08
CA TYR A 79 4.91 -11.35 -19.82
C TYR A 79 3.51 -11.96 -19.58
N ALA A 80 2.71 -12.12 -20.65
CA ALA A 80 1.30 -12.59 -20.65
C ALA A 80 1.08 -13.96 -20.06
N ASP A 81 2.12 -14.76 -20.12
CA ASP A 81 2.06 -16.13 -19.71
C ASP A 81 2.25 -16.16 -18.19
N ASP A 82 1.19 -16.53 -17.47
CA ASP A 82 1.20 -16.70 -16.00
C ASP A 82 2.38 -17.59 -15.57
N TRP A 83 2.80 -18.52 -16.45
CA TRP A 83 4.02 -19.31 -16.28
C TRP A 83 5.29 -18.46 -16.22
N GLY A 84 5.45 -17.46 -17.08
CA GLY A 84 6.62 -16.58 -17.09
C GLY A 84 6.74 -15.76 -15.81
N VAL A 85 5.63 -15.24 -15.29
CA VAL A 85 5.58 -14.52 -14.01
C VAL A 85 5.94 -15.46 -12.85
N PHE A 86 5.33 -16.65 -12.83
CA PHE A 86 5.65 -17.70 -11.86
C PHE A 86 7.14 -18.05 -11.89
N LEU A 87 7.70 -18.26 -13.08
CA LEU A 87 9.08 -18.67 -13.27
C LEU A 87 10.05 -17.58 -12.80
N MET A 88 9.79 -16.33 -13.16
CA MET A 88 10.59 -15.19 -12.71
C MET A 88 10.61 -15.08 -11.18
N GLN A 89 9.44 -15.21 -10.54
CA GLN A 89 9.33 -15.15 -9.09
C GLN A 89 10.08 -16.32 -8.43
N LEU A 90 9.86 -17.54 -8.90
CA LEU A 90 10.53 -18.73 -8.41
C LEU A 90 12.05 -18.63 -8.58
N GLN A 91 12.53 -18.15 -9.73
CA GLN A 91 13.94 -18.00 -10.02
C GLN A 91 14.59 -16.94 -9.11
N ARG A 92 13.90 -15.83 -8.83
CA ARG A 92 14.36 -14.82 -7.86
C ARG A 92 14.52 -15.43 -6.47
N GLU A 93 13.60 -16.28 -6.05
CA GLU A 93 13.67 -16.96 -4.75
C GLU A 93 14.76 -18.04 -4.72
N ALA A 94 14.90 -18.83 -5.79
CA ALA A 94 15.90 -19.88 -5.92
C ALA A 94 17.34 -19.34 -5.91
N ARG A 95 17.57 -18.16 -6.52
CA ARG A 95 18.89 -17.47 -6.48
C ARG A 95 19.39 -17.20 -5.06
N ASN A 96 18.47 -17.03 -4.11
CA ASN A 96 18.75 -16.80 -2.69
C ASN A 96 18.34 -17.99 -1.82
N GLY A 97 18.10 -19.14 -2.46
CA GLY A 97 17.51 -20.32 -1.85
C GLY A 97 18.46 -21.51 -1.92
N ARG A 98 18.54 -22.26 -0.82
CA ARG A 98 19.21 -23.56 -0.76
C ARG A 98 18.17 -24.66 -0.88
N LEU A 99 18.32 -25.52 -1.87
CA LEU A 99 17.42 -26.64 -2.12
C LEU A 99 17.48 -27.63 -0.95
N ILE A 100 16.33 -28.07 -0.46
CA ILE A 100 16.24 -29.05 0.64
C ILE A 100 15.73 -30.39 0.12
N ALA A 101 14.60 -30.35 -0.59
CA ALA A 101 13.95 -31.54 -1.08
C ALA A 101 13.11 -31.23 -2.31
N VAL A 102 13.09 -32.19 -3.24
CA VAL A 102 12.25 -32.16 -4.43
C VAL A 102 11.44 -33.44 -4.45
N SER A 103 10.15 -33.29 -4.70
CA SER A 103 9.23 -34.39 -4.96
C SER A 103 8.46 -34.06 -6.24
N ARG A 104 7.81 -35.04 -6.85
CA ARG A 104 7.09 -34.81 -8.12
C ARG A 104 6.11 -33.64 -8.05
N THR A 105 5.45 -33.40 -6.92
CA THR A 105 4.41 -32.38 -6.76
C THR A 105 4.77 -31.25 -5.81
N SER A 106 5.97 -31.28 -5.21
CA SER A 106 6.41 -30.21 -4.30
C SER A 106 7.91 -29.96 -4.35
N LEU A 107 8.27 -28.69 -4.20
CA LEU A 107 9.62 -28.16 -4.20
C LEU A 107 9.86 -27.42 -2.89
N LYS A 108 10.85 -27.85 -2.10
CA LYS A 108 11.16 -27.30 -0.78
C LYS A 108 12.57 -26.75 -0.73
N PHE A 109 12.71 -25.51 -0.27
CA PHE A 109 14.00 -24.84 -0.13
C PHE A 109 14.01 -23.88 1.06
N LYS A 110 15.21 -23.46 1.49
CA LYS A 110 15.43 -22.48 2.55
C LYS A 110 15.91 -21.17 1.93
N ASN A 111 15.30 -20.05 2.30
CA ASN A 111 15.87 -18.74 1.91
C ASN A 111 17.06 -18.35 2.81
N GLN A 112 17.75 -17.25 2.46
CA GLN A 112 18.83 -16.66 3.25
C GLN A 112 18.52 -16.41 4.74
N LYS A 113 17.23 -16.25 5.11
CA LYS A 113 16.79 -16.07 6.50
C LYS A 113 16.48 -17.41 7.21
N GLU A 114 16.97 -18.52 6.67
CA GLU A 114 16.70 -19.90 7.13
C GLU A 114 15.21 -20.26 7.22
N ARG A 115 14.34 -19.53 6.49
CA ARG A 115 12.91 -19.85 6.46
C ARG A 115 12.65 -20.90 5.40
N HIS A 116 11.96 -21.97 5.82
CA HIS A 116 11.46 -23.00 4.92
C HIS A 116 10.39 -22.42 4.00
N ILE A 117 10.57 -22.59 2.70
CA ILE A 117 9.62 -22.25 1.65
C ILE A 117 9.28 -23.55 0.93
N SER A 118 7.99 -23.79 0.71
CA SER A 118 7.52 -24.88 -0.14
C SER A 118 6.59 -24.37 -1.23
N TYR A 119 6.82 -24.83 -2.45
CA TYR A 119 5.89 -24.74 -3.56
C TYR A 119 5.23 -26.10 -3.73
N GLU A 120 3.91 -26.13 -3.65
CA GLU A 120 3.14 -27.37 -3.65
C GLU A 120 2.02 -27.30 -4.68
N PHE A 121 1.87 -28.38 -5.45
CA PHE A 121 0.67 -28.57 -6.26
C PHE A 121 -0.51 -28.90 -5.35
N TYR A 122 -1.54 -28.06 -5.42
CA TYR A 122 -2.77 -28.22 -4.66
C TYR A 122 -3.94 -28.41 -5.63
N LYS A 123 -4.74 -29.45 -5.37
CA LYS A 123 -5.93 -29.77 -6.15
C LYS A 123 -7.10 -30.06 -5.20
N ASN A 124 -8.18 -29.32 -5.38
CA ASN A 124 -9.49 -29.55 -4.78
C ASN A 124 -10.54 -29.70 -5.90
N THR A 125 -11.81 -29.92 -5.55
CA THR A 125 -12.94 -30.04 -6.49
C THR A 125 -13.05 -28.82 -7.41
N ASN A 126 -12.79 -27.61 -6.88
CA ASN A 126 -13.01 -26.35 -7.60
C ASN A 126 -11.73 -25.64 -8.05
N SER A 127 -10.54 -26.11 -7.66
CA SER A 127 -9.30 -25.39 -7.94
C SER A 127 -8.09 -26.31 -8.08
N ARG A 128 -7.21 -25.96 -9.02
CA ARG A 128 -5.92 -26.62 -9.23
C ARG A 128 -4.87 -25.56 -9.43
N MET A 129 -3.88 -25.52 -8.54
CA MET A 129 -2.92 -24.43 -8.48
C MET A 129 -1.59 -24.89 -7.91
N ILE A 130 -0.54 -24.12 -8.15
CA ILE A 130 0.68 -24.14 -7.36
C ILE A 130 0.56 -23.06 -6.29
N ARG A 131 0.69 -23.48 -5.03
CA ARG A 131 0.69 -22.59 -3.88
C ARG A 131 2.06 -22.54 -3.22
N LYS A 132 2.36 -21.41 -2.58
CA LYS A 132 3.53 -21.25 -1.73
C LYS A 132 3.13 -21.25 -0.27
N LEU A 133 3.91 -21.96 0.54
CA LEU A 133 3.85 -21.93 1.99
C LEU A 133 5.19 -21.46 2.56
N VAL A 134 5.15 -20.72 3.65
CA VAL A 134 6.33 -20.25 4.38
C VAL A 134 6.25 -20.79 5.80
N ARG A 135 7.23 -21.60 6.20
CA ARG A 135 7.24 -22.35 7.47
C ARG A 135 6.00 -23.25 7.65
N GLY A 136 5.47 -23.79 6.55
CA GLY A 136 4.25 -24.59 6.55
C GLY A 136 2.97 -23.78 6.83
N LEU A 137 3.08 -22.46 6.93
CA LEU A 137 1.97 -21.53 7.12
C LEU A 137 1.75 -20.71 5.86
N GLY A 138 0.51 -20.26 5.67
CA GLY A 138 0.10 -19.46 4.52
C GLY A 138 -0.37 -20.29 3.33
N HIS A 139 -1.21 -19.67 2.50
CA HIS A 139 -1.78 -20.23 1.28
C HIS A 139 -1.74 -19.16 0.18
N GLN A 140 -0.55 -18.80 -0.28
CA GLN A 140 -0.45 -17.86 -1.38
C GLN A 140 -0.52 -18.62 -2.71
N PRO A 141 -1.55 -18.42 -3.55
CA PRO A 141 -1.57 -18.95 -4.91
C PRO A 141 -0.51 -18.24 -5.75
N TYR A 142 0.26 -19.01 -6.53
CA TYR A 142 1.34 -18.51 -7.38
C TYR A 142 1.13 -18.85 -8.85
N LEU A 143 0.42 -19.93 -9.16
CA LEU A 143 0.04 -20.28 -10.52
C LEU A 143 -1.30 -21.02 -10.50
N MET A 144 -2.27 -20.53 -11.26
CA MET A 144 -3.63 -21.08 -11.31
C MET A 144 -3.79 -22.00 -12.53
N ASP A 145 -4.93 -22.71 -12.57
CA ASP A 145 -5.34 -23.55 -13.70
C ASP A 145 -4.29 -24.56 -14.16
N VAL A 146 -3.53 -25.09 -13.19
CA VAL A 146 -2.50 -26.10 -13.44
C VAL A 146 -3.15 -27.47 -13.49
N ARG A 147 -3.11 -28.15 -14.64
CA ARG A 147 -3.58 -29.53 -14.80
C ARG A 147 -2.62 -30.51 -14.15
N ARG A 148 -1.31 -30.31 -14.35
CA ARG A 148 -0.23 -31.15 -13.83
C ARG A 148 1.05 -30.35 -13.72
N VAL A 149 1.82 -30.61 -12.68
CA VAL A 149 3.22 -30.17 -12.57
C VAL A 149 4.08 -31.34 -12.09
N ILE A 150 5.28 -31.46 -12.63
CA ILE A 150 6.29 -32.43 -12.22
C ILE A 150 7.59 -31.68 -11.96
N PHE A 151 8.06 -31.74 -10.71
CA PHE A 151 9.41 -31.31 -10.35
C PHE A 151 10.35 -32.51 -10.36
N THR A 152 11.43 -32.41 -11.11
CA THR A 152 12.45 -33.46 -11.25
C THR A 152 13.79 -32.94 -10.78
N PHE A 153 14.40 -33.64 -9.83
CA PHE A 153 15.77 -33.35 -9.39
C PHE A 153 16.75 -33.88 -10.43
N GLN A 154 17.59 -33.00 -10.98
CA GLN A 154 18.61 -33.39 -11.96
C GLN A 154 20.03 -33.42 -11.35
N SER A 155 20.32 -32.50 -10.43
CA SER A 155 21.63 -32.34 -9.80
C SER A 155 21.45 -31.60 -8.46
N PRO A 156 22.46 -31.56 -7.56
CA PRO A 156 22.33 -31.03 -6.19
C PRO A 156 21.62 -29.69 -6.04
N ASN A 157 21.71 -28.83 -7.04
CA ASN A 157 21.11 -27.51 -7.06
C ASN A 157 20.28 -27.22 -8.33
N ILE A 158 19.92 -28.24 -9.12
CA ILE A 158 19.20 -28.08 -10.39
C ILE A 158 17.88 -28.84 -10.33
N VAL A 159 16.79 -28.13 -10.60
CA VAL A 159 15.43 -28.69 -10.66
C VAL A 159 14.82 -28.40 -12.02
N HIS A 160 14.38 -29.45 -12.70
CA HIS A 160 13.58 -29.34 -13.91
C HIS A 160 12.09 -29.33 -13.56
N ILE A 161 11.32 -28.50 -14.25
CA ILE A 161 9.89 -28.30 -14.02
C ILE A 161 9.17 -28.56 -15.33
N ASP A 162 8.30 -29.56 -15.34
CA ASP A 162 7.36 -29.83 -16.41
C ASP A 162 5.96 -29.41 -15.97
N LEU A 163 5.33 -28.48 -16.68
CA LEU A 163 4.00 -27.98 -16.36
C LEU A 163 3.04 -28.18 -17.53
N THR A 164 1.80 -28.52 -17.21
CA THR A 164 0.68 -28.55 -18.15
C THR A 164 -0.51 -27.81 -17.54
N PHE A 165 -1.03 -26.83 -18.25
CA PHE A 165 -2.22 -26.08 -17.88
C PHE A 165 -3.51 -26.83 -18.24
N ILE A 166 -4.65 -26.37 -17.73
CA ILE A 166 -5.97 -26.95 -18.05
C ILE A 166 -6.31 -26.80 -19.53
N ASN A 167 -5.84 -25.73 -20.19
CA ASN A 167 -5.95 -25.48 -21.63
C ASN A 167 -5.02 -26.36 -22.49
N GLU A 168 -4.29 -27.31 -21.89
CA GLU A 168 -3.34 -28.24 -22.54
C GLU A 168 -2.00 -27.64 -22.97
N GLU A 169 -1.79 -26.36 -22.70
CA GLU A 169 -0.51 -25.70 -22.91
C GLU A 169 0.56 -26.29 -21.98
N LYS A 170 1.76 -26.49 -22.53
CA LYS A 170 2.87 -27.15 -21.85
C LYS A 170 4.07 -26.22 -21.79
N HIS A 171 4.66 -26.14 -20.61
CA HIS A 171 5.87 -25.37 -20.39
C HIS A 171 6.89 -26.19 -19.64
N GLN A 172 8.16 -25.89 -19.92
CA GLN A 172 9.28 -26.51 -19.27
C GLN A 172 10.29 -25.44 -18.86
N ALA A 173 10.91 -25.62 -17.71
CA ALA A 173 12.02 -24.77 -17.30
C ALA A 173 12.97 -25.51 -16.36
N THR A 174 14.19 -24.99 -16.30
CA THR A 174 15.21 -25.45 -15.36
C THR A 174 15.57 -24.32 -14.41
N ILE A 175 15.47 -24.58 -13.11
CA ILE A 175 15.77 -23.64 -12.04
C ILE A 175 17.04 -24.05 -11.31
N TYR A 176 17.88 -23.05 -11.05
CA TYR A 176 19.15 -23.19 -10.34
C TYR A 176 19.02 -22.60 -8.94
N PHE A 177 19.37 -23.41 -7.94
CA PHE A 177 19.47 -23.02 -6.55
C PHE A 177 20.93 -22.72 -6.17
N GLN A 178 21.12 -22.05 -5.04
CA GLN A 178 22.45 -21.94 -4.45
C GLN A 178 22.95 -23.34 -4.08
N LYS A 179 24.23 -23.59 -4.34
CA LYS A 179 24.87 -24.84 -3.93
C LYS A 179 24.79 -24.96 -2.40
N PRO A 180 24.57 -26.17 -1.85
CA PRO A 180 24.81 -26.40 -0.44
C PRO A 180 26.28 -26.05 -0.15
N GLU A 181 26.55 -25.31 0.93
CA GLU A 181 27.91 -25.20 1.44
C GLU A 181 28.36 -26.61 1.81
N GLU A 182 29.40 -27.12 1.13
CA GLU A 182 30.12 -28.31 1.57
C GLU A 182 30.68 -27.98 2.95
N LYS A 183 30.09 -28.57 3.99
CA LYS A 183 30.80 -28.64 5.27
C LYS A 183 32.02 -29.51 5.03
N GLN A 184 33.20 -28.91 5.07
CA GLN A 184 34.42 -29.65 5.30
C GLN A 184 34.27 -30.31 6.67
N ASP A 185 33.98 -31.61 6.65
CA ASP A 185 34.11 -32.45 7.82
C ASP A 185 35.62 -32.55 8.11
N GLU A 186 36.06 -31.85 9.16
CA GLU A 186 37.36 -32.07 9.84
C GLU A 186 37.29 -33.30 10.75
#